data_AF-A0A2A4YJV2-F1
#
_entry.id   AF-A0A2A4YJV2-F1
#
_cell.length_a   1.000
_cell.length_b   1.000
_cell.length_c   1.000
_cell.angle_alpha   90.00
_cell.angle_beta   90.00
_cell.angle_gamma   90.00
#
_symmetry.space_group_name_H-M   'P 1'
#
loop_
_entity.id
_entity.type
_entity.pdbx_description
1 polymer ?
#
loop_
_entity_poly.entity_id
_entity_poly.type
_entity_poly.pdbx_seq_one_letter_code
_entity_poly.pdbx_strand_id
1 'polypeptide(L)'
;MKLLLSVNSYVSRQNMLFISLLFCFVSLFSIAESKDRRPTLPFITGDAFRSIADHIFDVEIQDINPDNVKERDVIFVSSNRLREFFGIVHPKIHSRYILITHNSDTGVPGEFSSFLNDEKILVWFGQNVTNYVHEKLIPIPIGLTNRYNSLGDPVHIESAMKRIARKKKYLLYLNAPLHTNRNVREKAYKYFEDKNFCVKVRRRVPVDRFFDHISRSKFVVSPRGNGLDCHRTWEALYLGAIPIVIKSSMDSAFEDLPVLTISSWEEVTEAYLLEQYSNMKKKKYMFDKLYAKYWLDLIKSYK
;
A
#
# COMPACT_ATOMS: atom_id res chain seq x y z
N MET A 1 34.44 -8.42 -72.23
CA MET A 1 34.31 -6.98 -71.94
C MET A 1 33.19 -6.84 -70.91
N LYS A 2 33.48 -7.09 -69.62
CA LYS A 2 33.58 -6.08 -68.56
C LYS A 2 32.49 -4.99 -68.64
N LEU A 3 31.77 -4.83 -67.52
CA LEU A 3 30.60 -3.96 -67.24
C LEU A 3 29.24 -4.54 -67.67
N LEU A 4 28.58 -5.22 -66.72
CA LEU A 4 27.18 -4.98 -66.32
C LEU A 4 26.80 -5.83 -65.08
N LEU A 5 27.74 -5.98 -64.14
CA LEU A 5 27.52 -6.53 -62.79
C LEU A 5 27.83 -5.42 -61.79
N SER A 6 26.94 -4.44 -61.60
CA SER A 6 27.09 -3.52 -60.45
C SER A 6 25.86 -2.70 -60.04
N VAL A 7 24.63 -2.99 -60.50
CA VAL A 7 23.47 -2.14 -60.14
C VAL A 7 22.46 -2.83 -59.22
N ASN A 8 22.48 -4.17 -59.09
CA ASN A 8 21.47 -4.89 -58.31
C ASN A 8 21.87 -5.30 -56.88
N SER A 9 23.05 -4.91 -56.38
CA SER A 9 23.47 -5.19 -54.99
C SER A 9 23.54 -3.95 -54.09
N TYR A 10 23.34 -2.75 -54.64
CA TYR A 10 23.35 -1.50 -53.86
C TYR A 10 21.96 -1.14 -53.30
N VAL A 11 20.89 -1.49 -54.03
CA VAL A 11 19.50 -1.19 -53.64
C VAL A 11 19.01 -2.10 -52.50
N SER A 12 19.52 -3.34 -52.40
CA SER A 12 19.11 -4.26 -51.33
C SER A 12 19.75 -3.94 -49.97
N ARG A 13 20.95 -3.34 -49.93
CA ARG A 13 21.60 -2.94 -48.67
C ARG A 13 21.09 -1.61 -48.11
N GLN A 14 20.74 -0.63 -48.95
CA GLN A 14 20.13 0.62 -48.47
C GLN A 14 18.71 0.39 -47.92
N ASN A 15 17.92 -0.49 -48.55
CA ASN A 15 16.59 -0.84 -48.04
C ASN A 15 16.63 -1.66 -46.75
N MET A 16 17.65 -2.51 -46.55
CA MET A 16 17.81 -3.26 -45.30
C MET A 16 18.30 -2.38 -44.14
N LEU A 17 19.07 -1.33 -44.42
CA LEU A 17 19.49 -0.32 -43.43
C LEU A 17 18.35 0.64 -43.07
N PHE A 18 17.46 0.98 -44.01
CA PHE A 18 16.28 1.80 -43.72
C PHE A 18 15.21 1.04 -42.93
N ILE A 19 15.02 -0.27 -43.17
CA ILE A 19 14.08 -1.09 -42.42
C ILE A 19 14.61 -1.40 -41.01
N SER A 20 15.93 -1.57 -40.82
CA SER A 20 16.52 -1.70 -39.49
C SER A 20 16.55 -0.39 -38.70
N LEU A 21 16.69 0.77 -39.37
CA LEU A 21 16.51 2.09 -38.73
C LEU A 21 15.05 2.36 -38.35
N LEU A 22 14.06 1.90 -39.13
CA LEU A 22 12.65 2.04 -38.77
C LEU A 22 12.27 1.13 -37.58
N PHE A 23 12.85 -0.07 -37.47
CA PHE A 23 12.67 -0.95 -36.29
C PHE A 23 13.49 -0.49 -35.05
N CYS A 24 14.58 0.25 -35.24
CA CYS A 24 15.30 0.91 -34.14
C CYS A 24 14.63 2.21 -33.65
N PHE A 25 13.78 2.84 -34.46
CA PHE A 25 13.04 4.05 -34.04
C PHE A 25 11.65 3.76 -33.44
N VAL A 26 11.04 2.60 -33.73
CA VAL A 26 9.76 2.20 -33.12
C VAL A 26 9.94 1.51 -31.75
N SER A 27 11.18 1.19 -31.35
CA SER A 27 11.48 0.53 -30.06
C SER A 27 11.95 1.47 -28.93
N LEU A 28 11.92 2.80 -29.14
CA LEU A 28 12.31 3.79 -28.12
C LEU A 28 11.19 4.72 -27.64
N PHE A 29 9.95 4.49 -28.10
CA PHE A 29 8.77 5.04 -27.46
C PHE A 29 7.87 3.90 -26.99
N SER A 30 8.36 3.11 -26.03
CA SER A 30 7.45 2.74 -24.95
C SER A 30 7.05 4.04 -24.29
N ILE A 31 5.98 4.66 -24.78
CA ILE A 31 5.23 5.63 -23.99
C ILE A 31 4.90 4.84 -22.74
N ALA A 32 5.65 5.07 -21.67
CA ALA A 32 5.28 4.54 -20.37
C ALA A 32 3.87 5.07 -20.13
N GLU A 33 2.87 4.19 -20.23
CA GLU A 33 1.49 4.58 -19.97
C GLU A 33 1.49 5.29 -18.61
N SER A 34 1.04 6.55 -18.61
CA SER A 34 0.92 7.31 -17.38
C SER A 34 0.03 6.51 -16.44
N LYS A 35 0.53 6.23 -15.22
CA LYS A 35 -0.22 5.47 -14.22
C LYS A 35 -1.58 6.14 -13.97
N ASP A 36 -2.65 5.35 -13.88
CA ASP A 36 -3.94 5.86 -13.42
C ASP A 36 -3.85 6.19 -11.92
N ARG A 37 -3.63 7.48 -11.61
CA ARG A 37 -3.50 8.01 -10.25
C ARG A 37 -4.82 8.51 -9.65
N ARG A 38 -5.97 8.19 -10.28
CA ARG A 38 -7.27 8.57 -9.72
C ARG A 38 -7.49 7.85 -8.38
N PRO A 39 -8.01 8.53 -7.35
CA PRO A 39 -8.30 7.90 -6.07
C PRO A 39 -9.42 6.86 -6.22
N THR A 40 -9.33 5.77 -5.47
CA THR A 40 -10.32 4.67 -5.48
C THR A 40 -11.33 4.85 -4.35
N LEU A 41 -12.10 5.95 -4.36
CA LEU A 41 -13.10 6.19 -3.33
C LEU A 41 -14.26 5.17 -3.42
N PRO A 42 -14.86 4.75 -2.28
CA PRO A 42 -14.63 5.23 -0.92
C PRO A 42 -13.44 4.55 -0.20
N PHE A 43 -12.73 3.64 -0.87
CA PHE A 43 -11.67 2.85 -0.26
C PHE A 43 -10.42 3.69 0.06
N ILE A 44 -9.71 3.26 1.08
CA ILE A 44 -8.40 3.81 1.41
C ILE A 44 -7.42 3.32 0.34
N THR A 45 -6.77 4.24 -0.34
CA THR A 45 -5.59 3.98 -1.17
C THR A 45 -4.60 5.11 -0.98
N GLY A 46 -3.35 4.91 -1.37
CA GLY A 46 -2.39 6.00 -1.32
C GLY A 46 -2.72 7.15 -2.26
N ASP A 47 -3.37 6.87 -3.38
CA ASP A 47 -3.88 7.92 -4.26
C ASP A 47 -5.08 8.67 -3.69
N ALA A 48 -5.86 8.07 -2.77
CA ALA A 48 -6.85 8.81 -1.98
C ALA A 48 -6.16 9.87 -1.10
N PHE A 49 -5.08 9.51 -0.40
CA PHE A 49 -4.30 10.48 0.38
C PHE A 49 -3.58 11.52 -0.48
N ARG A 50 -3.01 11.09 -1.62
CA ARG A 50 -2.38 12.00 -2.59
C ARG A 50 -3.36 13.03 -3.14
N SER A 51 -4.63 12.67 -3.32
CA SER A 51 -5.64 13.53 -3.96
C SER A 51 -6.02 14.79 -3.17
N ILE A 52 -5.71 14.86 -1.87
CA ILE A 52 -6.01 16.04 -1.04
C ILE A 52 -4.81 16.97 -0.84
N ALA A 53 -3.66 16.60 -1.40
CA ALA A 53 -2.44 17.36 -1.26
C ALA A 53 -2.45 18.59 -2.15
N ASP A 54 -2.00 19.71 -1.60
CA ASP A 54 -1.79 20.95 -2.33
C ASP A 54 -0.47 20.88 -3.11
N HIS A 55 0.51 20.13 -2.58
CA HIS A 55 1.81 19.85 -3.23
C HIS A 55 2.17 18.37 -3.18
N ILE A 56 2.76 17.84 -4.25
CA ILE A 56 3.10 16.42 -4.38
C ILE A 56 4.58 16.26 -4.73
N PHE A 57 5.28 15.42 -3.98
CA PHE A 57 6.66 14.99 -4.23
C PHE A 57 6.74 13.46 -4.24
N ASP A 58 6.60 12.86 -5.42
CA ASP A 58 6.64 11.41 -5.61
C ASP A 58 7.57 11.01 -6.78
N VAL A 59 7.44 9.77 -7.24
CA VAL A 59 8.25 9.26 -8.36
C VAL A 59 7.91 9.92 -9.70
N GLU A 60 6.71 10.50 -9.85
CA GLU A 60 6.22 11.14 -11.07
C GLU A 60 6.35 12.66 -11.02
N ILE A 61 6.15 13.27 -9.84
CA ILE A 61 6.21 14.71 -9.63
C ILE A 61 7.31 15.01 -8.62
N GLN A 62 8.39 15.66 -9.06
CA GLN A 62 9.53 16.02 -8.21
C GLN A 62 9.79 17.53 -8.16
N ASP A 63 8.86 18.32 -8.71
CA ASP A 63 8.99 19.76 -8.81
C ASP A 63 7.94 20.44 -7.92
N ILE A 64 8.27 20.57 -6.63
CA ILE A 64 7.55 21.48 -5.73
C ILE A 64 8.34 22.79 -5.73
N ASN A 65 7.68 23.89 -6.12
CA ASN A 65 8.21 25.22 -5.88
C ASN A 65 8.01 25.57 -4.38
N PRO A 66 9.07 25.66 -3.57
CA PRO A 66 8.95 25.91 -2.12
C PRO A 66 8.28 27.25 -1.80
N ASP A 67 8.42 28.25 -2.66
CA ASP A 67 7.85 29.59 -2.48
C ASP A 67 6.32 29.59 -2.62
N ASN A 68 5.74 28.57 -3.26
CA ASN A 68 4.30 28.42 -3.42
C ASN A 68 3.62 27.74 -2.23
N VAL A 69 4.40 27.20 -1.27
CA VAL A 69 3.86 26.53 -0.08
C VAL A 69 3.30 27.57 0.89
N LYS A 70 1.99 27.52 1.12
CA LYS A 70 1.27 28.38 2.05
C LYS A 70 1.09 27.71 3.41
N GLU A 71 0.76 28.53 4.39
CA GLU A 71 0.43 28.07 5.74
C GLU A 71 -0.68 27.01 5.70
N ARG A 72 -0.42 25.87 6.34
CA ARG A 72 -1.30 24.68 6.42
C ARG A 72 -1.58 23.96 5.10
N ASP A 73 -0.82 24.24 4.05
CA ASP A 73 -0.86 23.39 2.86
C ASP A 73 -0.50 21.94 3.22
N VAL A 74 -1.11 20.99 2.53
CA VAL A 74 -0.81 19.57 2.64
C VAL A 74 0.23 19.20 1.59
N ILE A 75 1.38 18.71 2.05
CA ILE A 75 2.43 18.17 1.18
C ILE A 75 2.40 16.66 1.27
N PHE A 76 2.16 16.00 0.13
CA PHE A 76 2.30 14.56 -0.01
C PHE A 76 3.70 14.21 -0.50
N VAL A 77 4.37 13.29 0.20
CA VAL A 77 5.68 12.79 -0.18
C VAL A 77 5.64 11.27 -0.25
N SER A 78 6.08 10.67 -1.36
CA SER A 78 6.30 9.21 -1.34
C SER A 78 7.39 8.86 -0.32
N SER A 79 7.18 7.91 0.60
CA SER A 79 8.11 7.72 1.73
C SER A 79 9.56 7.39 1.33
N ASN A 80 9.78 6.83 0.14
CA ASN A 80 11.12 6.60 -0.43
C ASN A 80 11.81 7.86 -0.99
N ARG A 81 11.14 9.01 -0.98
CA ARG A 81 11.63 10.33 -1.43
C ARG A 81 11.88 11.31 -0.28
N LEU A 82 11.74 10.86 0.97
CA LEU A 82 11.92 11.71 2.15
C LEU A 82 13.33 12.29 2.24
N ARG A 83 14.35 11.55 1.81
CA ARG A 83 15.73 12.04 1.83
C ARG A 83 15.91 13.25 0.92
N GLU A 84 15.43 13.17 -0.31
CA GLU A 84 15.47 14.27 -1.27
C GLU A 84 14.57 15.42 -0.83
N PHE A 85 13.36 15.13 -0.36
CA PHE A 85 12.44 16.15 0.13
C PHE A 85 13.04 16.96 1.28
N PHE A 86 13.54 16.28 2.32
CA PHE A 86 14.13 16.94 3.48
C PHE A 86 15.49 17.59 3.21
N GLY A 87 16.26 17.07 2.25
CA GLY A 87 17.55 17.64 1.89
C GLY A 87 17.49 18.83 0.94
N ILE A 88 16.46 18.91 0.08
CA ILE A 88 16.42 19.87 -1.04
C ILE A 88 15.23 20.82 -0.97
N VAL A 89 14.03 20.30 -0.67
CA VAL A 89 12.77 21.06 -0.75
C VAL A 89 12.44 21.71 0.59
N HIS A 90 12.33 20.91 1.65
CA HIS A 90 11.98 21.38 2.99
C HIS A 90 12.82 22.56 3.52
N PRO A 91 14.16 22.63 3.32
CA PRO A 91 14.96 23.75 3.81
C PRO A 91 14.57 25.10 3.20
N LYS A 92 13.96 25.08 2.01
CA LYS A 92 13.53 26.27 1.25
C LYS A 92 12.07 26.65 1.50
N ILE A 93 11.30 25.81 2.20
CA ILE A 93 9.92 26.13 2.58
C ILE A 93 9.96 27.07 3.79
N HIS A 94 9.21 28.18 3.69
CA HIS A 94 9.11 29.21 4.73
C HIS A 94 7.83 29.14 5.57
N SER A 95 6.79 28.46 5.08
CA SER A 95 5.49 28.30 5.76
C SER A 95 5.42 26.99 6.56
N ARG A 96 4.52 26.90 7.54
CA ARG A 96 4.22 25.64 8.22
C ARG A 96 3.21 24.84 7.39
N TYR A 97 3.34 23.53 7.38
CA TYR A 97 2.56 22.64 6.51
C TYR A 97 2.24 21.31 7.20
N ILE A 98 1.29 20.58 6.61
CA ILE A 98 0.89 19.23 6.98
C ILE A 98 1.63 18.25 6.07
N LEU A 99 2.33 17.27 6.65
CA LEU A 99 3.06 16.27 5.87
C LEU A 99 2.27 14.97 5.79
N ILE A 100 2.12 14.40 4.59
CA ILE A 100 1.65 13.03 4.37
C ILE A 100 2.77 12.23 3.74
N THR A 101 3.11 11.07 4.31
CA THR A 101 4.04 10.12 3.67
C THR A 101 3.38 8.77 3.43
N HIS A 102 3.36 8.33 2.18
CA HIS A 102 2.69 7.10 1.76
C HIS A 102 3.34 6.52 0.49
N ASN A 103 2.69 5.54 -0.15
CA ASN A 103 3.04 5.00 -1.48
C ASN A 103 4.46 4.42 -1.57
N SER A 104 4.97 3.86 -0.47
CA SER A 104 6.22 3.12 -0.43
C SER A 104 6.24 2.18 0.78
N ASP A 105 7.06 1.14 0.72
CA ASP A 105 7.29 0.25 1.85
C ASP A 105 8.16 0.86 2.96
N THR A 106 8.80 2.01 2.71
CA THR A 106 9.67 2.69 3.67
C THR A 106 8.90 3.13 4.91
N GLY A 107 9.28 2.61 6.06
CA GLY A 107 8.73 3.03 7.35
C GLY A 107 9.21 4.42 7.77
N VAL A 108 8.33 5.18 8.40
CA VAL A 108 8.58 6.55 8.88
C VAL A 108 8.52 6.61 10.42
N PRO A 109 9.09 7.62 11.09
CA PRO A 109 9.94 8.69 10.55
C PRO A 109 11.36 8.20 10.24
N GLY A 110 11.78 7.04 10.75
CA GLY A 110 13.09 6.45 10.49
C GLY A 110 14.24 7.41 10.85
N GLU A 111 15.18 7.56 9.92
CA GLU A 111 16.31 8.51 10.05
C GLU A 111 15.88 9.98 10.09
N PHE A 112 14.63 10.29 9.73
CA PHE A 112 14.09 11.66 9.67
C PHE A 112 13.32 12.05 10.95
N SER A 113 13.46 11.28 12.03
CA SER A 113 12.76 11.55 13.30
C SER A 113 13.05 12.93 13.88
N SER A 114 14.22 13.52 13.62
CA SER A 114 14.56 14.88 14.07
C SER A 114 13.61 15.95 13.52
N PHE A 115 13.03 15.74 12.32
CA PHE A 115 12.09 16.70 11.71
C PHE A 115 10.74 16.77 12.44
N LEU A 116 10.43 15.83 13.33
CA LEU A 116 9.23 15.93 14.18
C LEU A 116 9.30 17.10 15.17
N ASN A 117 10.52 17.56 15.50
CA ASN A 117 10.73 18.76 16.32
C ASN A 117 10.75 20.05 15.48
N ASP A 118 10.71 19.97 14.15
CA ASP A 118 10.70 21.15 13.30
C ASP A 118 9.33 21.84 13.35
N GLU A 119 9.34 23.16 13.56
CA GLU A 119 8.13 23.98 13.70
C GLU A 119 7.35 24.12 12.38
N LYS A 120 8.00 23.91 11.23
CA LYS A 120 7.34 23.92 9.92
C LYS A 120 6.45 22.71 9.71
N ILE A 121 6.70 21.59 10.41
CA ILE A 121 5.81 20.42 10.34
C ILE A 121 4.78 20.55 11.46
N LEU A 122 3.53 20.85 11.08
CA LEU A 122 2.42 20.95 12.03
C LEU A 122 2.01 19.56 12.53
N VAL A 123 1.87 18.63 11.59
CA VAL A 123 1.54 17.23 11.82
C VAL A 123 2.06 16.41 10.64
N TRP A 124 2.44 15.17 10.91
CA TRP A 124 2.94 14.20 9.96
C TRP A 124 2.05 12.95 10.01
N PHE A 125 1.26 12.77 8.96
CA PHE A 125 0.50 11.55 8.71
C PHE A 125 1.39 10.51 7.99
N GLY A 126 1.73 9.43 8.68
CA GLY A 126 2.72 8.46 8.22
C GLY A 126 2.15 7.08 7.92
N GLN A 127 2.37 6.57 6.72
CA GLN A 127 2.25 5.13 6.45
C GLN A 127 3.42 4.37 7.08
N ASN A 128 3.18 3.15 7.58
CA ASN A 128 4.25 2.29 8.11
C ASN A 128 5.07 2.95 9.24
N VAL A 129 4.42 3.70 10.14
CA VAL A 129 5.10 4.29 11.30
C VAL A 129 5.77 3.18 12.10
N THR A 130 7.10 3.20 12.20
CA THR A 130 7.90 2.07 12.71
C THR A 130 8.67 2.44 13.97
N ASN A 131 8.34 1.78 15.08
CA ASN A 131 9.03 1.89 16.37
C ASN A 131 9.17 3.33 16.89
N TYR A 132 8.14 4.15 16.66
CA TYR A 132 8.17 5.56 17.06
C TYR A 132 6.78 6.02 17.50
N VAL A 133 6.73 6.93 18.48
CA VAL A 133 5.51 7.59 18.96
C VAL A 133 5.86 9.05 19.20
N HIS A 134 5.02 9.96 18.66
CA HIS A 134 5.21 11.40 18.79
C HIS A 134 3.86 12.09 18.61
N GLU A 135 3.62 13.20 19.30
CA GLU A 135 2.35 13.94 19.24
C GLU A 135 2.00 14.43 17.83
N LYS A 136 3.01 14.84 17.05
CA LYS A 136 2.87 15.24 15.65
C LYS A 136 2.83 14.07 14.67
N LEU A 137 3.11 12.83 15.07
CA LEU A 137 3.16 11.68 14.15
C LEU A 137 1.92 10.82 14.28
N ILE A 138 1.08 10.85 13.25
CA ILE A 138 -0.18 10.10 13.22
C ILE A 138 -0.05 8.95 12.20
N PRO A 139 -0.08 7.69 12.65
CA PRO A 139 -0.11 6.55 11.74
C PRO A 139 -1.37 6.58 10.86
N ILE A 140 -1.20 6.43 9.55
CA ILE A 140 -2.30 6.31 8.59
C ILE A 140 -2.25 4.96 7.86
N PRO A 141 -3.41 4.43 7.46
CA PRO A 141 -3.54 3.11 6.87
C PRO A 141 -2.92 2.98 5.48
N ILE A 142 -2.32 1.83 5.14
CA ILE A 142 -1.89 1.53 3.75
C ILE A 142 -3.06 1.35 2.78
N GLY A 143 -4.20 0.87 3.28
CA GLY A 143 -5.40 0.62 2.48
C GLY A 143 -5.21 -0.46 1.41
N LEU A 144 -5.96 -0.35 0.31
CA LEU A 144 -5.82 -1.16 -0.90
C LEU A 144 -4.68 -0.63 -1.79
N THR A 145 -4.21 -1.47 -2.71
CA THR A 145 -3.23 -1.03 -3.73
C THR A 145 -3.85 0.02 -4.66
N ASN A 146 -3.06 0.98 -5.15
CA ASN A 146 -3.54 1.97 -6.13
C ASN A 146 -3.91 1.33 -7.48
N ARG A 147 -4.78 1.99 -8.26
CA ARG A 147 -5.43 1.46 -9.48
C ARG A 147 -4.47 0.95 -10.56
N TYR A 148 -3.30 1.58 -10.67
CA TYR A 148 -2.27 1.16 -11.61
C TYR A 148 -1.57 -0.16 -11.26
N ASN A 149 -1.88 -0.76 -10.10
CA ASN A 149 -1.39 -2.09 -9.72
C ASN A 149 -2.41 -3.17 -10.06
N SER A 150 -1.94 -4.39 -10.33
CA SER A 150 -2.79 -5.53 -10.72
C SER A 150 -3.91 -5.92 -9.74
N LEU A 151 -3.84 -5.49 -8.46
CA LEU A 151 -4.88 -5.72 -7.44
C LEU A 151 -5.70 -4.46 -7.13
N GLY A 152 -5.36 -3.32 -7.73
CA GLY A 152 -5.89 -2.02 -7.37
C GLY A 152 -7.14 -1.61 -8.14
N ASP A 153 -7.58 -2.42 -9.09
CA ASP A 153 -8.86 -2.21 -9.74
C ASP A 153 -10.00 -2.42 -8.70
N PRO A 154 -10.79 -1.37 -8.39
CA PRO A 154 -11.89 -1.47 -7.43
C PRO A 154 -12.89 -2.59 -7.76
N VAL A 155 -13.04 -2.95 -9.04
CA VAL A 155 -14.00 -3.98 -9.47
C VAL A 155 -13.77 -5.29 -8.71
N HIS A 156 -12.52 -5.64 -8.41
CA HIS A 156 -12.21 -6.87 -7.67
C HIS A 156 -12.77 -6.86 -6.25
N ILE A 157 -12.49 -5.79 -5.48
CA ILE A 157 -12.94 -5.71 -4.08
C ILE A 157 -14.45 -5.49 -4.01
N GLU A 158 -15.02 -4.65 -4.88
CA GLU A 158 -16.45 -4.37 -4.92
C GLU A 158 -17.27 -5.64 -5.26
N SER A 159 -16.81 -6.41 -6.25
CA SER A 159 -17.42 -7.68 -6.61
C SER A 159 -17.32 -8.70 -5.47
N ALA A 160 -16.18 -8.75 -4.78
CA ALA A 160 -16.02 -9.61 -3.61
C ALA A 160 -16.92 -9.18 -2.43
N MET A 161 -17.06 -7.88 -2.17
CA MET A 161 -17.94 -7.35 -1.12
C MET A 161 -19.41 -7.71 -1.34
N LYS A 162 -19.88 -7.68 -2.59
CA LYS A 162 -21.24 -8.12 -2.96
C LYS A 162 -21.48 -9.62 -2.71
N ARG A 163 -20.42 -10.42 -2.63
CA ARG A 163 -20.44 -11.89 -2.51
C ARG A 163 -20.06 -12.38 -1.12
N ILE A 164 -19.89 -11.49 -0.13
CA ILE A 164 -19.48 -11.88 1.23
C ILE A 164 -20.45 -12.94 1.78
N ALA A 165 -19.90 -14.09 2.14
CA ALA A 165 -20.70 -15.21 2.62
C ALA A 165 -21.35 -14.91 3.98
N ARG A 166 -22.65 -15.18 4.10
CA ARG A 166 -23.40 -15.05 5.38
C ARG A 166 -22.82 -15.94 6.49
N LYS A 167 -22.27 -17.10 6.14
CA LYS A 167 -21.62 -18.03 7.06
C LYS A 167 -20.16 -18.18 6.67
N LYS A 168 -19.26 -17.91 7.62
CA LYS A 168 -17.82 -18.16 7.46
C LYS A 168 -17.56 -19.67 7.48
N LYS A 169 -16.81 -20.15 6.48
CA LYS A 169 -16.41 -21.56 6.29
C LYS A 169 -15.12 -21.88 7.05
N TYR A 170 -14.14 -20.99 7.00
CA TYR A 170 -12.80 -21.22 7.55
C TYR A 170 -12.63 -20.50 8.88
N LEU A 171 -12.01 -21.14 9.88
CA LEU A 171 -11.64 -20.47 11.13
C LEU A 171 -10.49 -19.50 10.87
N LEU A 172 -9.40 -19.98 10.28
CA LEU A 172 -8.21 -19.18 9.98
C LEU A 172 -7.75 -19.37 8.53
N TYR A 173 -7.35 -18.28 7.88
CA TYR A 173 -6.77 -18.30 6.54
C TYR A 173 -5.41 -17.60 6.51
N LEU A 174 -4.44 -18.26 5.86
CA LEU A 174 -3.09 -17.74 5.63
C LEU A 174 -2.73 -17.85 4.15
N ASN A 175 -2.58 -16.69 3.51
CA ASN A 175 -1.99 -16.55 2.18
C ASN A 175 -1.11 -15.30 2.14
N ALA A 176 0.15 -15.48 2.50
CA ALA A 176 1.18 -14.46 2.46
C ALA A 176 2.23 -14.79 1.39
N PRO A 177 2.40 -13.98 0.33
CA PRO A 177 3.46 -14.22 -0.64
C PRO A 177 4.86 -14.14 0.02
N LEU A 178 5.73 -15.12 -0.22
CA LEU A 178 7.06 -15.19 0.42
C LEU A 178 8.12 -14.27 -0.20
N HIS A 179 7.84 -13.65 -1.34
CA HIS A 179 8.78 -12.75 -2.03
C HIS A 179 8.94 -11.37 -1.36
N THR A 180 8.08 -11.03 -0.38
CA THR A 180 8.21 -9.83 0.46
C THR A 180 8.41 -10.26 1.91
N ASN A 181 9.39 -9.69 2.61
CA ASN A 181 9.71 -10.01 4.02
C ASN A 181 9.66 -11.52 4.36
N ARG A 182 10.47 -12.28 3.61
CA ARG A 182 10.53 -13.76 3.67
C ARG A 182 10.68 -14.28 5.10
N ASN A 183 11.64 -13.73 5.85
CA ASN A 183 11.97 -14.19 7.20
C ASN A 183 10.78 -14.12 8.16
N VAL A 184 9.96 -13.05 8.09
CA VAL A 184 8.78 -12.92 8.94
C VAL A 184 7.66 -13.82 8.47
N ARG A 185 7.42 -13.90 7.16
CA ARG A 185 6.32 -14.70 6.61
C ARG A 185 6.57 -16.20 6.74
N GLU A 186 7.80 -16.67 6.58
CA GLU A 186 8.16 -18.07 6.79
C GLU A 186 7.93 -18.51 8.24
N LYS A 187 8.21 -17.64 9.23
CA LYS A 187 7.87 -17.93 10.64
C LYS A 187 6.36 -18.16 10.83
N ALA A 188 5.51 -17.32 10.23
CA ALA A 188 4.06 -17.51 10.28
C ALA A 188 3.65 -18.84 9.64
N TYR A 189 4.14 -19.13 8.42
CA TYR A 189 3.82 -20.41 7.77
C TYR A 189 4.31 -21.63 8.55
N LYS A 190 5.52 -21.57 9.11
CA LYS A 190 6.09 -22.65 9.92
C LYS A 190 5.23 -22.91 11.15
N TYR A 191 4.81 -21.86 11.85
CA TYR A 191 3.94 -22.00 13.02
C TYR A 191 2.59 -22.63 12.68
N PHE A 192 1.98 -22.25 11.56
CA PHE A 192 0.66 -22.78 11.18
C PHE A 192 0.71 -24.10 10.40
N GLU A 193 1.89 -24.63 10.07
CA GLU A 193 2.07 -25.77 9.16
C GLU A 193 1.24 -27.00 9.58
N ASP A 194 1.34 -27.37 10.85
CA ASP A 194 0.65 -28.51 11.49
C ASP A 194 -0.76 -28.19 12.04
N LYS A 195 -1.22 -26.94 11.89
CA LYS A 195 -2.50 -26.48 12.43
C LYS A 195 -3.65 -26.75 11.44
N ASN A 196 -4.45 -27.78 11.71
CA ASN A 196 -5.57 -28.19 10.86
C ASN A 196 -6.70 -27.15 10.76
N PHE A 197 -6.84 -26.28 11.76
CA PHE A 197 -7.81 -25.18 11.76
C PHE A 197 -7.42 -24.00 10.86
N CYS A 198 -6.22 -24.02 10.26
CA CYS A 198 -5.71 -23.00 9.36
C CYS A 198 -5.70 -23.48 7.91
N VAL A 199 -6.37 -22.75 7.01
CA VAL A 199 -6.26 -22.95 5.56
C VAL A 199 -5.06 -22.17 5.04
N LYS A 200 -4.08 -22.87 4.46
CA LYS A 200 -2.81 -22.30 4.02
C LYS A 200 -2.69 -22.34 2.50
N VAL A 201 -2.38 -21.21 1.88
CA VAL A 201 -2.15 -21.10 0.43
C VAL A 201 -0.79 -20.47 0.20
N ARG A 202 0.20 -21.29 -0.19
CA ARG A 202 1.58 -20.85 -0.46
C ARG A 202 1.81 -20.38 -1.90
N ARG A 203 0.98 -20.85 -2.84
CA ARG A 203 1.07 -20.51 -4.27
C ARG A 203 0.18 -19.32 -4.60
N ARG A 204 0.59 -18.52 -5.58
CA ARG A 204 -0.26 -17.44 -6.11
C ARG A 204 -1.57 -18.04 -6.65
N VAL A 205 -2.69 -17.45 -6.25
CA VAL A 205 -4.02 -17.78 -6.75
C VAL A 205 -4.61 -16.55 -7.46
N PRO A 206 -5.59 -16.73 -8.36
CA PRO A 206 -6.33 -15.61 -8.94
C PRO A 206 -6.98 -14.74 -7.87
N VAL A 207 -7.11 -13.44 -8.16
CA VAL A 207 -7.63 -12.42 -7.22
C VAL A 207 -9.00 -12.79 -6.68
N ASP A 208 -9.92 -13.22 -7.55
CA ASP A 208 -11.27 -13.64 -7.13
C ASP A 208 -11.23 -14.80 -6.15
N ARG A 209 -10.33 -15.77 -6.33
CA ARG A 209 -10.19 -16.90 -5.41
C ARG A 209 -9.59 -16.46 -4.07
N PHE A 210 -8.62 -15.54 -4.12
CA PHE A 210 -8.03 -14.97 -2.92
C PHE A 210 -9.08 -14.24 -2.07
N PHE A 211 -9.87 -13.37 -2.70
CA PHE A 211 -10.94 -12.64 -2.02
C PHE A 211 -12.10 -13.53 -1.57
N ASP A 212 -12.48 -14.56 -2.35
CA ASP A 212 -13.46 -15.56 -1.88
C ASP A 212 -12.99 -16.25 -0.59
N HIS A 213 -11.73 -16.70 -0.54
CA HIS A 213 -11.16 -17.33 0.66
C HIS A 213 -11.14 -16.39 1.86
N ILE A 214 -10.75 -15.12 1.68
CA ILE A 214 -10.81 -14.11 2.75
C ILE A 214 -12.26 -13.94 3.22
N SER A 215 -13.20 -13.70 2.30
CA SER A 215 -14.61 -13.44 2.64
C SER A 215 -15.29 -14.61 3.37
N ARG A 216 -14.80 -15.83 3.17
CA ARG A 216 -15.25 -17.06 3.83
C ARG A 216 -14.53 -17.37 5.14
N SER A 217 -13.57 -16.56 5.56
CA SER A 217 -12.77 -16.79 6.76
C SER A 217 -13.26 -15.94 7.94
N LYS A 218 -13.20 -16.49 9.16
CA LYS A 218 -13.40 -15.71 10.38
C LYS A 218 -12.20 -14.81 10.64
N PHE A 219 -11.00 -15.40 10.59
CA PHE A 219 -9.74 -14.69 10.77
C PHE A 219 -8.81 -14.84 9.56
N VAL A 220 -7.98 -13.82 9.34
CA VAL A 220 -6.93 -13.82 8.31
C VAL A 220 -5.58 -13.48 8.93
N VAL A 221 -4.58 -14.33 8.75
CA VAL A 221 -3.21 -14.04 9.20
C VAL A 221 -2.60 -12.97 8.29
N SER A 222 -2.26 -11.82 8.86
CA SER A 222 -1.67 -10.67 8.16
C SER A 222 -0.26 -10.37 8.70
N PRO A 223 0.72 -11.27 8.50
CA PRO A 223 2.11 -10.96 8.81
C PRO A 223 2.59 -9.79 7.95
N ARG A 224 3.39 -8.92 8.55
CA ARG A 224 3.98 -7.74 7.90
C ARG A 224 4.60 -8.06 6.53
N GLY A 225 4.47 -7.09 5.62
CA GLY A 225 5.17 -7.07 4.34
C GLY A 225 6.54 -6.44 4.49
N ASN A 226 7.00 -5.75 3.46
CA ASN A 226 8.23 -4.95 3.57
C ASN A 226 8.03 -3.80 4.58
N GLY A 227 6.85 -3.16 4.57
CA GLY A 227 6.37 -2.29 5.65
C GLY A 227 5.65 -3.03 6.78
N LEU A 228 5.32 -2.30 7.85
CA LEU A 228 4.57 -2.82 8.99
C LEU A 228 3.11 -3.13 8.66
N ASP A 229 2.44 -2.22 7.95
CA ASP A 229 1.08 -2.41 7.50
C ASP A 229 1.05 -3.22 6.19
N CYS A 230 -0.07 -3.88 5.92
CA CYS A 230 -0.24 -4.73 4.76
C CYS A 230 -1.61 -4.51 4.13
N HIS A 231 -1.66 -4.44 2.79
CA HIS A 231 -2.93 -4.40 2.05
C HIS A 231 -3.90 -5.50 2.48
N ARG A 232 -3.39 -6.68 2.85
CA ARG A 232 -4.19 -7.81 3.33
C ARG A 232 -4.99 -7.51 4.59
N THR A 233 -4.46 -6.67 5.47
CA THR A 233 -5.18 -6.25 6.68
C THR A 233 -6.48 -5.55 6.29
N TRP A 234 -6.40 -4.62 5.33
CA TRP A 234 -7.52 -3.84 4.83
C TRP A 234 -8.46 -4.66 3.95
N GLU A 235 -7.94 -5.52 3.07
CA GLU A 235 -8.73 -6.47 2.28
C GLU A 235 -9.55 -7.40 3.18
N ALA A 236 -8.97 -7.90 4.28
CA ALA A 236 -9.69 -8.72 5.27
C ALA A 236 -10.83 -7.94 5.93
N LEU A 237 -10.58 -6.70 6.35
CA LEU A 237 -11.58 -5.84 6.97
C LEU A 237 -12.75 -5.55 6.02
N TYR A 238 -12.48 -5.14 4.77
CA TYR A 238 -13.52 -4.89 3.76
C TYR A 238 -14.36 -6.13 3.44
N LEU A 239 -13.77 -7.32 3.54
CA LEU A 239 -14.44 -8.60 3.29
C LEU A 239 -15.04 -9.24 4.56
N GLY A 240 -15.11 -8.46 5.66
CA GLY A 240 -15.75 -8.85 6.91
C GLY A 240 -15.04 -10.00 7.63
N ALA A 241 -13.75 -10.18 7.41
CA ALA A 241 -12.88 -11.05 8.20
C ALA A 241 -12.07 -10.22 9.20
N ILE A 242 -11.62 -10.87 10.27
CA ILE A 242 -10.82 -10.24 11.33
C ILE A 242 -9.34 -10.49 11.02
N PRO A 243 -8.54 -9.50 10.57
CA PRO A 243 -7.12 -9.70 10.42
C PRO A 243 -6.45 -9.92 11.78
N ILE A 244 -5.46 -10.80 11.80
CA ILE A 244 -4.56 -11.01 12.93
C ILE A 244 -3.21 -10.40 12.60
N VAL A 245 -2.76 -9.46 13.42
CA VAL A 245 -1.50 -8.73 13.27
C VAL A 245 -0.64 -8.85 14.52
N ILE A 246 0.68 -8.77 14.35
CA ILE A 246 1.61 -8.66 15.48
C ILE A 246 1.63 -7.19 15.94
N LYS A 247 1.53 -6.98 17.26
CA LYS A 247 1.57 -5.69 17.92
C LYS A 247 2.68 -4.77 17.38
N SER A 248 2.35 -3.51 17.11
CA SER A 248 3.31 -2.53 16.59
C SER A 248 2.88 -1.07 16.79
N SER A 249 3.72 -0.12 16.38
CA SER A 249 3.36 1.30 16.33
C SER A 249 2.23 1.64 15.35
N MET A 250 1.79 0.70 14.51
CA MET A 250 0.59 0.86 13.68
C MET A 250 -0.72 0.57 14.42
N ASP A 251 -0.68 0.09 15.67
CA ASP A 251 -1.88 -0.32 16.41
C ASP A 251 -2.96 0.78 16.50
N SER A 252 -2.54 2.05 16.63
CA SER A 252 -3.46 3.19 16.66
C SER A 252 -4.23 3.40 15.35
N ALA A 253 -3.66 3.00 14.19
CA ALA A 253 -4.38 3.04 12.92
C ALA A 253 -5.50 1.99 12.83
N PHE A 254 -5.45 0.96 13.68
CA PHE A 254 -6.44 -0.11 13.77
C PHE A 254 -7.39 0.04 14.95
N GLU A 255 -7.20 1.06 15.79
CA GLU A 255 -8.05 1.30 16.95
C GLU A 255 -9.52 1.46 16.54
N ASP A 256 -10.42 0.83 17.30
CA ASP A 256 -11.86 0.72 17.03
C ASP A 256 -12.25 -0.06 15.78
N LEU A 257 -11.31 -0.73 15.10
CA LEU A 257 -11.60 -1.68 14.02
C LEU A 257 -11.50 -3.13 14.53
N PRO A 258 -12.17 -4.09 13.85
CA PRO A 258 -12.09 -5.50 14.22
C PRO A 258 -10.76 -6.11 13.77
N VAL A 259 -9.67 -5.75 14.43
CA VAL A 259 -8.33 -6.31 14.27
C VAL A 259 -7.94 -7.05 15.54
N LEU A 260 -7.43 -8.29 15.39
CA LEU A 260 -6.91 -9.07 16.51
C LEU A 260 -5.39 -8.86 16.59
N THR A 261 -4.96 -8.05 17.55
CA THR A 261 -3.54 -7.80 17.81
C THR A 261 -3.00 -8.82 18.81
N ILE A 262 -1.89 -9.48 18.44
CA ILE A 262 -1.20 -10.50 19.25
C ILE A 262 0.28 -10.11 19.44
N SER A 263 0.95 -10.66 20.46
CA SER A 263 2.39 -10.41 20.65
C SER A 263 3.24 -11.40 19.85
N SER A 264 2.77 -12.65 19.69
CA SER A 264 3.44 -13.66 18.87
C SER A 264 2.46 -14.66 18.26
N TRP A 265 2.88 -15.39 17.21
CA TRP A 265 2.01 -16.38 16.55
C TRP A 265 1.62 -17.53 17.47
N GLU A 266 2.44 -17.82 18.48
CA GLU A 266 2.24 -18.87 19.48
C GLU A 266 0.94 -18.72 20.29
N GLU A 267 0.42 -17.50 20.41
CA GLU A 267 -0.88 -17.22 21.04
C GLU A 267 -2.06 -17.77 20.21
N VAL A 268 -1.87 -17.97 18.90
CA VAL A 268 -2.94 -18.28 17.95
C VAL A 268 -3.25 -19.78 17.93
N THR A 269 -3.95 -20.22 18.96
CA THR A 269 -4.53 -21.57 19.04
C THR A 269 -5.99 -21.60 18.58
N GLU A 270 -6.53 -22.79 18.26
CA GLU A 270 -7.94 -22.93 17.87
C GLU A 270 -8.90 -22.44 18.97
N ALA A 271 -8.66 -22.85 20.22
CA ALA A 271 -9.46 -22.45 21.37
C ALA A 271 -9.45 -20.92 21.55
N TYR A 272 -8.26 -20.31 21.48
CA TYR A 272 -8.10 -18.86 21.55
C TYR A 272 -8.90 -18.14 20.46
N LEU A 273 -8.82 -18.60 19.20
CA LEU A 273 -9.57 -17.98 18.10
C LEU A 273 -11.09 -18.11 18.28
N LEU A 274 -11.59 -19.24 18.77
CA LEU A 274 -13.02 -19.42 19.01
C LEU A 274 -13.54 -18.50 20.11
N GLU A 275 -12.75 -18.32 21.17
CA GLU A 275 -13.02 -17.36 22.24
C GLU A 275 -13.01 -15.92 21.72
N GLN A 276 -11.92 -15.51 21.06
CA GLN A 276 -11.78 -14.16 20.51
C GLN A 276 -12.88 -13.84 19.51
N TYR A 277 -13.28 -14.79 18.66
CA TYR A 277 -14.38 -14.58 17.72
C TYR A 277 -15.70 -14.28 18.42
N SER A 278 -15.97 -14.99 19.52
CA SER A 278 -17.18 -14.80 20.32
C SER A 278 -17.17 -13.46 21.06
N ASN A 279 -16.01 -13.03 21.55
CA ASN A 279 -15.84 -11.75 22.24
C ASN A 279 -15.92 -10.56 21.27
N MET A 280 -15.20 -10.64 20.14
CA MET A 280 -15.17 -9.58 19.13
C MET A 280 -16.53 -9.35 18.47
N LYS A 281 -17.33 -10.40 18.27
CA LYS A 281 -18.71 -10.28 17.77
C LYS A 281 -19.64 -9.42 18.65
N LYS A 282 -19.33 -9.28 19.94
CA LYS A 282 -20.12 -8.50 20.90
C LYS A 282 -19.69 -7.04 20.96
N LYS A 283 -18.53 -6.70 20.39
CA LYS A 283 -17.98 -5.34 20.40
C LYS A 283 -18.64 -4.48 19.33
N LYS A 284 -18.71 -3.17 19.61
CA LYS A 284 -19.03 -2.15 18.61
C LYS A 284 -17.71 -1.65 18.00
N TYR A 285 -17.74 -1.35 16.71
CA TYR A 285 -16.57 -0.91 15.94
C TYR A 285 -16.92 0.36 15.16
N MET A 286 -15.93 1.22 14.95
CA MET A 286 -16.05 2.45 14.15
C MET A 286 -15.67 2.17 12.70
N PHE A 287 -16.59 1.56 11.95
CA PHE A 287 -16.36 1.17 10.56
C PHE A 287 -16.09 2.34 9.61
N ASP A 288 -16.40 3.59 9.99
CA ASP A 288 -16.03 4.78 9.22
C ASP A 288 -14.52 4.89 9.00
N LYS A 289 -13.70 4.40 9.95
CA LYS A 289 -12.24 4.32 9.83
C LYS A 289 -11.77 3.38 8.70
N LEU A 290 -12.65 2.53 8.16
CA LEU A 290 -12.33 1.73 6.96
C LEU A 290 -12.34 2.55 5.68
N TYR A 291 -12.91 3.75 5.66
CA TYR A 291 -13.10 4.50 4.42
C TYR A 291 -12.23 5.74 4.38
N ALA A 292 -11.79 6.11 3.18
CA ALA A 292 -10.89 7.24 2.97
C ALA A 292 -11.45 8.52 3.59
N LYS A 293 -12.78 8.73 3.50
CA LYS A 293 -13.45 9.93 4.01
C LYS A 293 -13.04 10.26 5.45
N TYR A 294 -13.04 9.29 6.37
CA TYR A 294 -12.66 9.52 7.77
C TYR A 294 -11.27 10.15 7.88
N TRP A 295 -10.29 9.55 7.19
CA TRP A 295 -8.91 9.99 7.26
C TRP A 295 -8.68 11.30 6.52
N LEU A 296 -9.34 11.51 5.38
CA LEU A 296 -9.27 12.77 4.66
C LEU A 296 -9.88 13.92 5.47
N ASP A 297 -10.97 13.68 6.19
CA ASP A 297 -11.58 14.67 7.08
C ASP A 297 -10.69 14.96 8.29
N LEU A 298 -10.06 13.93 8.87
CA LEU A 298 -9.07 14.10 9.93
C LEU A 298 -7.87 14.94 9.47
N ILE A 299 -7.36 14.73 8.25
CA ILE A 299 -6.26 15.55 7.72
C ILE A 299 -6.73 16.99 7.50
N LYS A 300 -7.94 17.16 6.94
CA LYS A 300 -8.53 18.50 6.71
C LYS A 300 -8.80 19.27 7.99
N SER A 301 -9.01 18.62 9.15
CA SER A 301 -9.19 19.35 10.41
C SER A 301 -7.92 20.06 10.90
N TYR A 302 -6.77 19.81 10.27
CA TYR A 302 -5.52 20.55 10.50
C TYR A 302 -5.31 21.70 9.49
N LYS A 303 -6.08 21.74 8.39
CA LYS A 303 -6.10 22.90 7.47
C LYS A 303 -6.79 24.09 8.14
#